data_AF-A0A9C7QG83-F1
#
_entry.id   AF-A0A9C7QG83-F1
#
_cell.length_a   1.000
_cell.length_b   1.000
_cell.length_c   1.000
_cell.angle_alpha   90.00
_cell.angle_beta   90.00
_cell.angle_gamma   90.00
#
_symmetry.space_group_name_H-M   'P 1'
#
loop_
_entity.id
_entity.type
_entity.pdbx_description
1 polymer ?
#
loop_
_entity_poly.entity_id
_entity_poly.type
_entity_poly.pdbx_seq_one_letter_code
_entity_poly.pdbx_strand_id
1 'polypeptide(L)'
;MIALSAAGRRESAEKAAAQLEEYRREGGGYAHLPDGEVNQMATAQTLEAFTALALAERGGSLFGKYSGAAAEPDGAESTPESAEIPTLTAESTAEPGIQPGNTAQGGLTGTHIRIIISAVLGAAAVACGILFAFRRKKALIPAAALLAALAGGVWLLDIRTPEEYYSESGGGPVRVTVLAECSTVLSHMDIIDPAVNPPEVVPEDGVIIARCEVSLPEGATAFDALAAAARKQRVRVDYTGSAYGTYVRGIGYVTEFGFGELSGWMYTVNGKFPDVSVSDRVLESGDAVEFRYTCDLGRDVGDDYYDRVASQDAPLA
;
A
#
# COMPACT_ATOMS: atom_id res chain seq x y z
N MET A 1 -18.34 5.21 3.46
CA MET A 1 -19.27 5.13 4.62
C MET A 1 -18.65 4.56 5.90
N ILE A 2 -18.05 3.36 5.91
CA ILE A 2 -17.50 2.72 7.15
C ILE A 2 -16.50 3.62 7.88
N ALA A 3 -15.54 4.20 7.16
CA ALA A 3 -14.56 5.13 7.73
C ALA A 3 -15.20 6.45 8.22
N LEU A 4 -16.23 6.95 7.53
CA LEU A 4 -16.97 8.16 7.91
C LEU A 4 -17.77 7.94 9.21
N SER A 5 -18.44 6.79 9.33
CA SER A 5 -19.15 6.39 10.55
C SER A 5 -18.19 6.20 11.72
N ALA A 6 -17.00 5.61 11.49
CA ALA A 6 -15.97 5.44 12.51
C ALA A 6 -15.34 6.78 12.97
N ALA A 7 -15.25 7.77 12.06
CA ALA A 7 -14.74 9.10 12.34
C ALA A 7 -15.79 10.07 12.91
N GLY A 8 -17.03 9.62 13.17
CA GLY A 8 -18.12 10.47 13.68
C GLY A 8 -18.65 11.50 12.68
N ARG A 9 -18.30 11.40 11.39
CA ARG A 9 -18.75 12.29 10.31
C ARG A 9 -20.14 11.89 9.81
N ARG A 10 -21.14 12.08 10.68
CA ARG A 10 -22.51 11.56 10.50
C ARG A 10 -23.19 12.03 9.22
N GLU A 11 -23.17 13.32 8.92
CA GLU A 11 -23.83 13.90 7.73
C GLU A 11 -23.22 13.37 6.43
N SER A 12 -21.88 13.23 6.39
CA SER A 12 -21.18 12.63 5.25
C SER A 12 -21.51 11.14 5.09
N ALA A 13 -21.66 10.41 6.21
CA ALA A 13 -22.05 9.00 6.19
C ALA A 13 -23.49 8.78 5.71
N GLU A 14 -24.42 9.65 6.10
CA GLU A 14 -25.82 9.64 5.63
C GLU A 14 -25.91 9.96 4.14
N LYS A 15 -25.14 10.94 3.65
CA LYS A 15 -25.10 11.28 2.22
C LYS A 15 -24.55 10.13 1.37
N ALA A 16 -23.46 9.49 1.83
CA ALA A 16 -22.91 8.30 1.19
C ALA A 16 -23.91 7.12 1.21
N ALA A 17 -24.73 7.00 2.27
CA ALA A 17 -25.77 5.97 2.34
C ALA A 17 -26.91 6.20 1.34
N ALA A 18 -27.31 7.46 1.14
CA ALA A 18 -28.31 7.80 0.12
C ALA A 18 -27.81 7.49 -1.31
N GLN A 19 -26.51 7.65 -1.56
CA GLN A 19 -25.91 7.31 -2.85
C GLN A 19 -25.83 5.80 -3.11
N LEU A 20 -25.73 4.97 -2.06
CA LEU A 20 -25.72 3.51 -2.23
C LEU A 20 -27.05 2.93 -2.69
N GLU A 21 -28.17 3.66 -2.57
CA GLU A 21 -29.46 3.19 -3.09
C GLU A 21 -29.43 3.05 -4.63
N GLU A 22 -28.59 3.83 -5.30
CA GLU A 22 -28.35 3.75 -6.75
C GLU A 22 -27.74 2.40 -7.19
N TYR A 23 -27.09 1.69 -6.26
CA TYR A 23 -26.39 0.43 -6.51
C TYR A 23 -27.20 -0.80 -6.09
N ARG A 24 -28.44 -0.59 -5.62
CA ARG A 24 -29.31 -1.64 -5.11
C ARG A 24 -30.10 -2.30 -6.24
N ARG A 25 -30.19 -3.63 -6.19
CA ARG A 25 -30.91 -4.44 -7.19
C ARG A 25 -32.27 -4.95 -6.71
N GLU A 26 -33.11 -5.27 -7.67
CA GLU A 26 -34.38 -5.96 -7.47
C GLU A 26 -34.09 -7.33 -6.82
N GLY A 27 -34.38 -7.46 -5.52
CA GLY A 27 -33.98 -8.62 -4.69
C GLY A 27 -33.12 -8.27 -3.46
N GLY A 28 -32.70 -7.01 -3.31
CA GLY A 28 -32.04 -6.50 -2.10
C GLY A 28 -30.52 -6.72 -2.03
N GLY A 29 -29.91 -7.29 -3.07
CA GLY A 29 -28.46 -7.31 -3.24
C GLY A 29 -27.93 -5.99 -3.81
N TYR A 30 -26.62 -5.78 -3.70
CA TYR A 30 -25.92 -4.63 -4.25
C TYR A 30 -24.92 -5.04 -5.32
N ALA A 31 -24.66 -4.13 -6.24
CA ALA A 31 -23.66 -4.25 -7.28
C ALA A 31 -22.55 -3.20 -7.05
N HIS A 32 -21.38 -3.42 -7.63
CA HIS A 32 -20.32 -2.39 -7.63
C HIS A 32 -20.64 -1.23 -8.59
N LEU A 33 -21.67 -1.39 -9.42
CA LEU A 33 -22.04 -0.46 -10.48
C LEU A 33 -23.56 -0.22 -10.46
N PRO A 34 -24.04 0.97 -10.85
CA PRO A 34 -25.48 1.32 -10.89
C PRO A 34 -26.36 0.42 -11.74
N ASP A 35 -25.80 -0.35 -12.70
CA ASP A 35 -26.52 -1.38 -13.49
C ASP A 35 -25.86 -2.78 -13.52
N GLY A 36 -24.83 -3.03 -12.69
CA GLY A 36 -24.13 -4.32 -12.66
C GLY A 36 -24.93 -5.46 -11.99
N GLU A 37 -24.58 -6.73 -12.25
CA GLU A 37 -25.19 -7.86 -11.54
C GLU A 37 -24.96 -7.80 -10.03
N VAL A 38 -25.87 -8.43 -9.26
CA VAL A 38 -25.72 -8.56 -7.81
C VAL A 38 -24.38 -9.22 -7.50
N ASN A 39 -23.54 -8.49 -6.78
CA ASN A 39 -22.21 -8.96 -6.41
C ASN A 39 -22.18 -9.22 -4.91
N GLN A 40 -21.69 -10.40 -4.51
CA GLN A 40 -21.62 -10.78 -3.10
C GLN A 40 -20.70 -9.86 -2.28
N MET A 41 -19.60 -9.37 -2.87
CA MET A 41 -18.69 -8.40 -2.25
C MET A 41 -19.36 -7.04 -2.09
N ALA A 42 -19.94 -6.49 -3.15
CA ALA A 42 -20.66 -5.21 -3.07
C ALA A 42 -21.80 -5.28 -2.04
N THR A 43 -22.52 -6.40 -2.01
CA THR A 43 -23.58 -6.65 -1.03
C THR A 43 -23.03 -6.71 0.40
N ALA A 44 -21.92 -7.43 0.62
CA ALA A 44 -21.28 -7.53 1.93
C ALA A 44 -20.72 -6.18 2.40
N GLN A 45 -19.99 -5.46 1.54
CA GLN A 45 -19.44 -4.13 1.84
C GLN A 45 -20.55 -3.13 2.15
N THR A 46 -21.65 -3.17 1.40
CA THR A 46 -22.79 -2.30 1.64
C THR A 46 -23.51 -2.66 2.94
N LEU A 47 -23.66 -3.94 3.25
CA LEU A 47 -24.21 -4.38 4.53
C LEU A 47 -23.34 -3.95 5.72
N GLU A 48 -22.02 -4.08 5.61
CA GLU A 48 -21.07 -3.60 6.62
C GLU A 48 -21.16 -2.08 6.79
N ALA A 49 -21.29 -1.34 5.69
CA ALA A 49 -21.47 0.10 5.68
C ALA A 49 -22.76 0.53 6.41
N PHE A 50 -23.91 -0.05 6.07
CA PHE A 50 -25.18 0.23 6.74
C PHE A 50 -25.16 -0.20 8.21
N THR A 51 -24.51 -1.32 8.54
CA THR A 51 -24.35 -1.78 9.92
C THR A 51 -23.49 -0.81 10.72
N ALA A 52 -22.40 -0.30 10.14
CA ALA A 52 -21.54 0.69 10.77
C ALA A 52 -22.28 2.01 11.03
N LEU A 53 -23.09 2.47 10.06
CA LEU A 53 -23.96 3.62 10.24
C LEU A 53 -24.96 3.40 11.38
N ALA A 54 -25.71 2.29 11.35
CA ALA A 54 -26.72 1.96 12.36
C ALA A 54 -26.12 1.79 13.77
N LEU A 55 -24.90 1.27 13.88
CA LEU A 55 -24.16 1.21 15.15
C LEU A 55 -23.75 2.61 15.62
N ALA A 56 -23.24 3.46 14.72
CA ALA A 56 -22.88 4.84 15.06
C ALA A 56 -24.09 5.63 15.56
N GLU A 57 -25.28 5.44 14.99
CA GLU A 57 -26.52 6.07 15.49
C GLU A 57 -26.89 5.67 16.92
N ARG A 58 -26.49 4.45 17.34
CA ARG A 58 -26.75 3.90 18.68
C ARG A 58 -25.57 4.12 19.64
N GLY A 59 -24.58 4.93 19.25
CA GLY A 59 -23.36 5.18 20.04
C GLY A 59 -22.39 4.00 20.08
N GLY A 60 -22.55 3.02 19.18
CA GLY A 60 -21.66 1.88 18.98
C GLY A 60 -20.70 2.09 17.81
N SER A 61 -19.76 1.16 17.64
CA SER A 61 -18.83 1.12 16.49
C SER A 61 -18.74 -0.31 15.99
N LEU A 62 -18.62 -0.48 14.66
CA LEU A 62 -18.43 -1.79 14.01
C LEU A 62 -17.11 -2.44 14.42
N PHE A 63 -16.09 -1.62 14.68
CA PHE A 63 -14.80 -2.04 15.21
C PHE A 63 -14.69 -1.57 16.66
N GLY A 64 -14.29 -2.46 17.58
CA GLY A 64 -14.16 -2.14 19.01
C GLY A 64 -13.38 -0.83 19.23
N LYS A 65 -13.87 0.01 20.16
CA LYS A 65 -13.32 1.35 20.47
C LYS A 65 -11.80 1.36 20.48
N TYR A 66 -11.17 2.04 19.52
CA TYR A 66 -9.90 2.71 19.80
C TYR A 66 -10.22 3.91 20.70
N SER A 67 -10.25 3.66 22.00
CA SER A 67 -10.45 4.67 23.02
C SER A 67 -9.13 5.39 23.31
N GLY A 68 -8.91 6.53 22.65
CA GLY A 68 -8.13 7.65 23.17
C GLY A 68 -9.04 8.85 23.25
N ALA A 69 -9.77 8.99 24.36
CA ALA A 69 -10.85 9.94 24.54
C ALA A 69 -10.35 11.39 24.56
N ALA A 70 -10.83 12.21 23.62
CA ALA A 70 -10.98 13.65 23.85
C ALA A 70 -12.23 13.83 24.72
N ALA A 71 -12.01 14.07 26.01
CA ALA A 71 -13.03 14.59 26.91
C ALA A 71 -12.49 15.92 27.45
N GLU A 72 -13.10 17.02 27.03
CA GLU A 72 -13.00 18.29 27.75
C GLU A 72 -13.77 18.20 29.07
N PRO A 73 -13.28 18.86 30.13
CA PRO A 73 -14.17 19.41 31.14
C PRO A 73 -13.99 20.92 31.32
N ASP A 74 -15.14 21.53 31.64
CA ASP A 74 -15.43 22.92 31.95
C ASP A 74 -14.45 23.64 32.88
N GLY A 75 -14.45 24.97 32.73
CA GLY A 75 -13.59 25.94 33.38
C GLY A 75 -13.49 25.88 34.91
N ALA A 76 -12.25 25.93 35.38
CA ALA A 76 -11.89 26.51 36.67
C ALA A 76 -10.53 27.23 36.52
N GLU A 77 -10.55 28.51 36.86
CA GLU A 77 -9.43 29.45 36.79
C GLU A 77 -8.34 29.11 37.82
N SER A 78 -7.10 28.87 37.39
CA SER A 78 -5.87 29.14 38.17
C SER A 78 -4.60 29.02 37.31
N THR A 79 -3.93 30.15 37.09
CA THR A 79 -2.53 30.26 36.60
C THR A 79 -1.58 30.33 37.80
N PRO A 80 -0.25 30.21 37.64
CA PRO A 80 0.57 29.16 37.03
C PRO A 80 1.60 28.59 38.05
N GLU A 81 2.05 27.34 37.92
CA GLU A 81 3.35 26.96 38.51
C GLU A 81 4.09 25.94 37.65
N SER A 82 5.33 26.31 37.35
CA SER A 82 6.27 25.68 36.44
C SER A 82 6.73 24.31 36.93
N ALA A 83 6.78 23.33 36.02
CA ALA A 83 7.72 22.22 36.11
C ALA A 83 8.15 21.85 34.68
N GLU A 84 9.46 21.96 34.45
CA GLU A 84 10.16 21.89 33.18
C GLU A 84 10.00 20.53 32.48
N ILE A 85 9.66 20.55 31.19
CA ILE A 85 9.88 19.43 30.27
C ILE A 85 11.24 19.69 29.60
N PRO A 86 12.21 18.77 29.66
CA PRO A 86 13.51 18.97 29.06
C PRO A 86 13.38 19.03 27.53
N THR A 87 13.82 20.16 26.99
CA THR A 87 14.13 20.36 25.58
C THR A 87 15.14 19.31 25.12
N LEU A 88 14.69 18.29 24.38
CA LEU A 88 15.55 17.58 23.46
C LEU A 88 15.41 18.24 22.09
N THR A 89 16.36 19.14 21.84
CA THR A 89 16.75 19.62 20.53
C THR A 89 16.88 18.43 19.59
N ALA A 90 15.90 18.28 18.69
CA ALA A 90 16.10 17.52 17.46
C ALA A 90 17.06 18.34 16.60
N GLU A 91 18.35 18.06 16.78
CA GLU A 91 19.39 18.53 15.90
C GLU A 91 19.09 17.99 14.50
N SER A 92 18.57 18.88 13.66
CA SER A 92 18.46 18.71 12.22
C SER A 92 19.86 18.40 11.69
N THR A 93 20.16 17.12 11.54
CA THR A 93 21.23 16.67 10.65
C THR A 93 20.53 16.29 9.36
N ALA A 94 20.36 17.28 8.49
CA ALA A 94 20.04 17.05 7.11
C ALA A 94 21.08 16.08 6.52
N GLU A 95 20.67 14.87 6.15
CA GLU A 95 21.50 14.05 5.28
C GLU A 95 21.44 14.64 3.86
N PRO A 96 22.60 14.97 3.26
CA PRO A 96 22.64 15.61 1.96
C PRO A 96 22.19 14.64 0.86
N GLY A 97 21.42 15.18 -0.09
CA GLY A 97 21.00 14.47 -1.29
C GLY A 97 22.20 13.88 -2.03
N ILE A 98 22.21 12.55 -2.16
CA ILE A 98 23.23 11.83 -2.92
C ILE A 98 22.84 11.87 -4.40
N GLN A 99 23.57 12.69 -5.17
CA GLN A 99 23.63 12.58 -6.62
C GLN A 99 24.38 11.30 -7.03
N PRO A 100 24.11 10.72 -8.22
CA PRO A 100 24.77 9.50 -8.67
C PRO A 100 26.20 9.82 -9.11
N GLY A 101 27.14 9.71 -8.17
CA GLY A 101 28.57 9.76 -8.41
C GLY A 101 29.19 8.39 -8.19
N ASN A 102 29.72 7.79 -9.27
CA ASN A 102 30.48 6.54 -9.26
C ASN A 102 31.43 6.42 -8.06
N THR A 103 31.14 5.52 -7.13
CA THR A 103 32.15 4.96 -6.23
C THR A 103 31.83 3.50 -5.96
N ALA A 104 32.61 2.61 -6.57
CA ALA A 104 32.69 1.22 -6.11
C ALA A 104 33.36 1.23 -4.73
N GLN A 105 32.56 1.27 -3.66
CA GLN A 105 33.01 1.00 -2.29
C GLN A 105 32.21 -0.18 -1.76
N GLY A 106 32.93 -1.23 -1.34
CA GLY A 106 32.36 -2.52 -0.94
C GLY A 106 31.44 -2.40 0.28
N GLY A 107 30.14 -2.33 0.03
CA GLY A 107 29.11 -2.54 1.04
C GLY A 107 28.95 -4.01 1.38
N LEU A 108 28.60 -4.30 2.64
CA LEU A 108 28.26 -5.65 3.10
C LEU A 108 27.02 -6.15 2.36
N THR A 109 27.16 -7.14 1.49
CA THR A 109 26.02 -7.77 0.79
C THR A 109 25.25 -8.72 1.72
N GLY A 110 24.04 -9.14 1.37
CA GLY A 110 23.23 -10.11 2.13
C GLY A 110 23.94 -11.45 2.29
N THR A 111 24.80 -11.79 1.33
CA THR A 111 25.74 -12.92 1.45
C THR A 111 26.78 -12.69 2.54
N HIS A 112 27.35 -11.48 2.65
CA HIS A 112 28.25 -11.14 3.76
C HIS A 112 27.53 -11.23 5.11
N ILE A 113 26.29 -10.75 5.20
CA ILE A 113 25.48 -10.83 6.43
C ILE A 113 25.21 -12.29 6.83
N ARG A 114 24.83 -13.16 5.87
CA ARG A 114 24.66 -14.60 6.12
C ARG A 114 25.95 -15.24 6.63
N ILE A 115 27.09 -14.90 6.05
CA ILE A 115 28.41 -15.40 6.47
C ILE A 115 28.74 -14.92 7.90
N ILE A 116 28.52 -13.64 8.21
CA ILE A 116 28.82 -13.08 9.53
C ILE A 116 27.95 -13.73 10.61
N ILE A 117 26.64 -13.82 10.41
CA ILE A 117 25.73 -14.42 11.41
C ILE A 117 26.07 -15.90 11.62
N SER A 118 26.29 -16.65 10.54
CA SER A 118 26.64 -18.08 10.64
C SER A 118 28.01 -18.29 11.29
N ALA A 119 29.00 -17.42 11.04
CA ALA A 119 30.31 -17.48 11.69
C ALA A 119 30.22 -17.22 13.20
N VAL A 120 29.44 -16.22 13.63
CA VAL A 120 29.23 -15.89 15.05
C VAL A 120 28.52 -17.04 15.77
N LEU A 121 27.43 -17.57 15.20
CA LEU A 121 26.70 -18.70 15.76
C LEU A 121 27.55 -19.98 15.80
N GLY A 122 28.34 -20.23 14.76
CA GLY A 122 29.28 -21.35 14.69
C GLY A 122 30.38 -21.26 15.75
N ALA A 123 31.00 -20.08 15.93
CA ALA A 123 32.02 -19.86 16.95
C ALA A 123 31.45 -20.06 18.37
N ALA A 124 30.23 -19.57 18.63
CA ALA A 124 29.53 -19.80 19.89
C ALA A 124 29.22 -21.28 20.14
N ALA A 125 28.81 -22.03 19.10
CA ALA A 125 28.59 -23.47 19.19
C ALA A 125 29.88 -24.22 19.56
N VAL A 126 31.02 -23.86 18.93
CA VAL A 126 32.34 -24.43 19.25
C VAL A 126 32.75 -24.10 20.69
N ALA A 127 32.56 -22.85 21.14
CA ALA A 127 32.86 -22.45 22.51
C ALA A 127 32.02 -23.24 23.54
N CYS A 128 30.72 -23.45 23.27
CA CYS A 128 29.87 -24.31 24.11
C CYS A 128 30.37 -25.77 24.13
N GLY A 129 30.83 -26.31 23.00
CA GLY A 129 31.43 -27.64 22.92
C GLY A 129 32.73 -27.76 23.73
N ILE A 130 33.62 -26.76 23.64
CA ILE A 130 34.86 -26.71 24.43
C ILE A 130 34.54 -26.59 25.93
N LEU A 131 33.61 -25.69 26.31
CA LEU A 131 33.18 -25.54 27.70
C LEU A 131 32.51 -26.80 28.24
N PHE A 132 31.82 -27.57 27.40
CA PHE A 132 31.29 -28.87 27.77
C PHE A 132 32.42 -29.85 28.11
N ALA A 133 33.47 -29.91 27.29
CA ALA A 133 34.62 -30.77 27.53
C ALA A 133 35.33 -30.45 28.87
N PHE A 134 35.41 -29.16 29.25
CA PHE A 134 36.05 -28.74 30.50
C PHE A 134 35.13 -28.78 31.73
N ARG A 135 33.88 -28.35 31.63
CA ARG A 135 32.98 -28.18 32.79
C ARG A 135 31.94 -29.29 32.95
N ARG A 136 31.84 -30.24 32.00
CA ARG A 136 30.88 -31.37 31.96
C ARG A 136 29.41 -30.98 32.25
N LYS A 137 29.02 -29.73 31.95
CA LYS A 137 27.63 -29.29 32.11
C LYS A 137 26.78 -29.82 30.96
N LYS A 138 25.91 -30.81 31.24
CA LYS A 138 25.07 -31.50 30.25
C LYS A 138 24.20 -30.57 29.38
N ALA A 139 23.86 -29.38 29.87
CA ALA A 139 23.09 -28.37 29.13
C ALA A 139 23.85 -27.72 27.95
N LEU A 140 25.16 -27.88 27.85
CA LEU A 140 25.97 -27.25 26.79
C LEU A 140 25.90 -28.00 25.44
N ILE A 141 25.61 -29.30 25.44
CA ILE A 141 25.41 -30.08 24.21
C ILE A 141 24.17 -29.60 23.43
N PRO A 142 22.95 -29.54 24.04
CA PRO A 142 21.78 -29.06 23.31
C PRO A 142 21.92 -27.59 22.91
N ALA A 143 22.62 -26.77 23.70
CA ALA A 143 22.91 -25.39 23.34
C ALA A 143 23.81 -25.28 22.09
N ALA A 144 24.88 -26.08 22.01
CA ALA A 144 25.76 -26.12 20.84
C ALA A 144 25.01 -26.62 19.59
N ALA A 145 24.16 -27.65 19.74
CA ALA A 145 23.35 -28.18 18.65
C ALA A 145 22.33 -27.13 18.14
N LEU A 146 21.69 -26.38 19.04
CA LEU A 146 20.77 -25.32 18.67
C LEU A 146 21.48 -24.19 17.92
N LEU A 147 22.64 -23.73 18.40
CA LEU A 147 23.41 -22.67 17.73
C LEU A 147 23.87 -23.09 16.33
N ALA A 148 24.29 -24.35 16.16
CA ALA A 148 24.63 -24.89 14.85
C ALA A 148 23.41 -24.99 13.92
N ALA A 149 22.25 -25.41 14.44
CA ALA A 149 21.01 -25.44 13.68
C ALA A 149 20.55 -24.03 13.25
N LEU A 150 20.68 -23.03 14.13
CA LEU A 150 20.40 -21.63 13.80
C LEU A 150 21.36 -21.10 12.74
N ALA A 151 22.66 -21.44 12.81
CA ALA A 151 23.65 -21.07 11.79
C ALA A 151 23.29 -21.64 10.41
N GLY A 152 22.81 -22.89 10.35
CA GLY A 152 22.29 -23.50 9.13
C GLY A 152 20.98 -22.85 8.67
N GLY A 153 20.08 -22.53 9.60
CA GLY A 153 18.80 -21.88 9.32
C GLY A 153 18.93 -20.49 8.68
N VAL A 154 19.99 -19.74 8.99
CA VAL A 154 20.29 -18.45 8.33
C VAL A 154 20.41 -18.58 6.80
N TRP A 155 20.87 -19.72 6.29
CA TRP A 155 20.97 -19.98 4.85
C TRP A 155 19.63 -20.30 4.18
N LEU A 156 18.58 -20.57 4.96
CA LEU A 156 17.21 -20.71 4.47
C LEU A 156 16.48 -19.35 4.36
N LEU A 157 17.05 -18.28 4.90
CA LEU A 157 16.45 -16.95 4.91
C LEU A 157 16.90 -16.12 3.71
N ASP A 158 15.95 -15.45 3.05
CA ASP A 158 16.24 -14.49 1.98
C ASP A 158 16.68 -13.11 2.52
N ILE A 159 17.84 -13.06 3.17
CA ILE A 159 18.43 -11.84 3.70
C ILE A 159 19.05 -11.03 2.55
N ARG A 160 18.52 -9.83 2.33
CA ARG A 160 19.03 -8.85 1.37
C ARG A 160 19.23 -7.51 2.09
N THR A 161 20.30 -6.81 1.74
CA THR A 161 20.45 -5.40 2.11
C THR A 161 19.41 -4.53 1.42
N PRO A 162 19.09 -3.33 1.92
CA PRO A 162 18.28 -2.37 1.18
C PRO A 162 18.79 -2.20 -0.25
N GLU A 163 20.10 -2.05 -0.43
CA GLU A 163 20.71 -1.88 -1.74
C GLU A 163 20.48 -3.09 -2.64
N GLU A 164 20.60 -4.33 -2.15
CA GLU A 164 20.28 -5.53 -2.94
C GLU A 164 18.79 -5.68 -3.21
N TYR A 165 17.95 -5.38 -2.22
CA TYR A 165 16.49 -5.42 -2.35
C TYR A 165 15.99 -4.38 -3.38
N TYR A 166 16.66 -3.23 -3.46
CA TYR A 166 16.40 -2.15 -4.41
C TYR A 166 17.29 -2.22 -5.67
N SER A 167 18.24 -3.16 -5.78
CA SER A 167 19.12 -3.31 -6.95
C SER A 167 18.44 -4.12 -8.06
N GLU A 168 18.68 -3.73 -9.32
CA GLU A 168 18.11 -4.34 -10.53
C GLU A 168 18.66 -5.74 -10.89
N SER A 169 18.97 -6.59 -9.92
CA SER A 169 19.52 -7.92 -10.17
C SER A 169 18.43 -8.98 -10.16
N GLY A 170 17.54 -8.94 -11.16
CA GLY A 170 16.46 -9.93 -11.31
C GLY A 170 15.80 -9.97 -12.68
N GLY A 171 16.51 -9.56 -13.74
CA GLY A 171 15.94 -9.40 -15.07
C GLY A 171 15.61 -10.72 -15.74
N GLY A 172 14.35 -11.13 -15.65
CA GLY A 172 13.81 -12.16 -16.53
C GLY A 172 13.63 -11.66 -17.97
N PRO A 173 13.17 -12.52 -18.89
CA PRO A 173 13.13 -12.21 -20.32
C PRO A 173 12.06 -11.16 -20.68
N VAL A 174 11.10 -10.89 -19.80
CA VAL A 174 9.96 -10.00 -20.05
C VAL A 174 10.37 -8.56 -19.76
N ARG A 175 10.50 -7.73 -20.79
CA ARG A 175 10.75 -6.29 -20.64
C ARG A 175 9.47 -5.50 -20.84
N VAL A 176 9.10 -4.68 -19.87
CA VAL A 176 7.88 -3.86 -19.92
C VAL A 176 8.18 -2.42 -19.52
N THR A 177 7.39 -1.49 -20.04
CA THR A 177 7.47 -0.07 -19.70
C THR A 177 6.41 0.27 -18.67
N VAL A 178 6.76 1.01 -17.62
CA VAL A 178 5.84 1.39 -16.53
C VAL A 178 5.85 2.90 -16.33
N LEU A 179 4.67 3.48 -16.11
CA LEU A 179 4.44 4.88 -15.74
C LEU A 179 3.36 4.94 -14.65
N ALA A 180 3.50 5.84 -13.67
CA ALA A 180 2.40 6.20 -12.77
C ALA A 180 2.29 7.71 -12.66
N GLU A 181 1.10 8.24 -12.98
CA GLU A 181 0.82 9.66 -13.02
C GLU A 181 -0.54 10.01 -12.38
N CYS A 182 -0.61 11.20 -11.81
CA CYS A 182 -1.80 11.81 -11.22
C CYS A 182 -2.08 13.21 -11.84
N SER A 183 -1.72 13.44 -13.10
CA SER A 183 -1.87 14.75 -13.76
C SER A 183 -3.30 15.29 -13.77
N THR A 184 -4.31 14.40 -13.76
CA THR A 184 -5.74 14.74 -13.62
C THR A 184 -6.06 15.49 -12.34
N VAL A 185 -5.31 15.29 -11.26
CA VAL A 185 -5.56 15.96 -9.99
C VAL A 185 -5.17 17.42 -10.02
N LEU A 186 -4.25 17.82 -10.91
CA LEU A 186 -3.76 19.19 -11.01
C LEU A 186 -4.87 20.18 -11.41
N SER A 187 -5.87 19.74 -12.16
CA SER A 187 -7.06 20.53 -12.48
C SER A 187 -8.16 20.49 -11.40
N HIS A 188 -7.98 19.69 -10.35
CA HIS A 188 -8.96 19.41 -9.30
C HIS A 188 -8.40 19.67 -7.89
N MET A 189 -7.34 20.49 -7.78
CA MET A 189 -6.72 20.81 -6.49
C MET A 189 -7.66 21.58 -5.53
N ASP A 190 -8.78 22.12 -6.03
CA ASP A 190 -9.81 22.79 -5.24
C ASP A 190 -10.67 21.82 -4.40
N ILE A 191 -10.77 20.55 -4.81
CA ILE A 191 -11.59 19.52 -4.14
C ILE A 191 -10.77 18.50 -3.33
N ILE A 192 -9.46 18.73 -3.18
CA ILE A 192 -8.59 17.87 -2.39
C ILE A 192 -9.07 17.82 -0.92
N ASP A 193 -9.06 16.63 -0.31
CA ASP A 193 -9.17 16.46 1.14
C ASP A 193 -7.76 16.42 1.74
N PRO A 194 -7.28 17.51 2.37
CA PRO A 194 -5.90 17.58 2.87
C PRO A 194 -5.62 16.60 4.02
N ALA A 195 -6.67 16.07 4.67
CA ALA A 195 -6.50 15.05 5.71
C ALA A 195 -6.22 13.66 5.12
N VAL A 196 -6.56 13.44 3.85
CA VAL A 196 -6.31 12.19 3.11
C VAL A 196 -5.04 12.34 2.26
N ASN A 197 -5.01 13.36 1.40
CA ASN A 197 -3.87 13.67 0.54
C ASN A 197 -3.42 15.11 0.82
N PRO A 198 -2.30 15.31 1.56
CA PRO A 198 -1.70 16.63 1.70
C PRO A 198 -1.30 17.18 0.34
N PRO A 199 -1.50 18.48 0.02
CA PRO A 199 -1.16 19.04 -1.29
C PRO A 199 0.30 18.82 -1.70
N GLU A 200 1.22 18.69 -0.73
CA GLU A 200 2.65 18.51 -0.96
C GLU A 200 3.01 17.13 -1.50
N VAL A 201 2.11 16.13 -1.42
CA VAL A 201 2.36 14.80 -1.97
C VAL A 201 2.13 14.72 -3.48
N VAL A 202 1.50 15.74 -4.06
CA VAL A 202 1.21 15.81 -5.50
C VAL A 202 2.39 16.47 -6.21
N PRO A 203 3.09 15.77 -7.13
CA PRO A 203 4.16 16.37 -7.93
C PRO A 203 3.62 17.49 -8.84
N GLU A 204 4.41 18.54 -9.07
CA GLU A 204 4.00 19.67 -9.91
C GLU A 204 3.66 19.28 -11.37
N ASP A 205 4.33 18.25 -11.89
CA ASP A 205 4.10 17.70 -13.22
C ASP A 205 3.10 16.53 -13.21
N GLY A 206 2.63 16.12 -12.03
CA GLY A 206 1.74 14.98 -11.83
C GLY A 206 2.40 13.62 -12.06
N VAL A 207 3.72 13.51 -12.24
CA VAL A 207 4.39 12.23 -12.49
C VAL A 207 4.97 11.68 -11.20
N ILE A 208 4.44 10.54 -10.73
CA ILE A 208 4.89 9.90 -9.48
C ILE A 208 5.99 8.86 -9.75
N ILE A 209 5.81 8.05 -10.80
CA ILE A 209 6.82 7.10 -11.29
C ILE A 209 7.08 7.46 -12.74
N ALA A 210 8.25 8.05 -13.02
CA ALA A 210 8.66 8.40 -14.37
C ALA A 210 8.69 7.17 -15.27
N ARG A 211 8.40 7.35 -16.57
CA ARG A 211 8.38 6.22 -17.51
C ARG A 211 9.72 5.49 -17.50
N CYS A 212 9.71 4.22 -17.12
CA CYS A 212 10.91 3.40 -17.06
C CYS A 212 10.67 1.97 -17.54
N GLU A 213 11.69 1.36 -18.13
CA GLU A 213 11.69 -0.06 -18.45
C GLU A 213 12.11 -0.88 -17.22
N VAL A 214 11.41 -1.99 -16.99
CA VAL A 214 11.71 -3.01 -15.97
C VAL A 214 11.78 -4.38 -16.62
N SER A 215 12.69 -5.23 -16.12
CA SER A 215 12.84 -6.63 -16.55
C SER A 215 12.24 -7.56 -15.50
N LEU A 216 11.38 -8.46 -15.92
CA LEU A 216 10.55 -9.32 -15.07
C LEU A 216 10.67 -10.80 -15.48
N PRO A 217 10.49 -11.74 -14.54
CA PRO A 217 10.37 -13.16 -14.87
C PRO A 217 9.15 -13.44 -15.76
N GLU A 218 9.19 -14.55 -16.47
CA GLU A 218 8.02 -15.03 -17.22
C GLU A 218 6.85 -15.31 -16.26
N GLY A 219 5.63 -14.94 -16.67
CA GLY A 219 4.44 -15.03 -15.83
C GLY A 219 4.24 -13.88 -14.84
N ALA A 220 5.11 -12.85 -14.86
CA ALA A 220 4.95 -11.65 -14.04
C ALA A 220 3.70 -10.84 -14.42
N THR A 221 3.17 -10.14 -13.42
CA THR A 221 1.88 -9.44 -13.51
C THR A 221 2.06 -7.92 -13.62
N ALA A 222 0.98 -7.20 -13.92
CA ALA A 222 0.95 -5.73 -13.85
C ALA A 222 1.34 -5.22 -12.45
N PHE A 223 1.03 -5.97 -11.39
CA PHE A 223 1.44 -5.62 -10.03
C PHE A 223 2.94 -5.76 -9.84
N ASP A 224 3.54 -6.83 -10.35
CA ASP A 224 4.99 -7.03 -10.30
C ASP A 224 5.75 -5.93 -11.05
N ALA A 225 5.20 -5.47 -12.18
CA ALA A 225 5.72 -4.34 -12.94
C ALA A 225 5.65 -3.04 -12.14
N LEU A 226 4.50 -2.72 -11.53
CA LEU A 226 4.35 -1.56 -10.65
C LEU A 226 5.34 -1.62 -9.49
N ALA A 227 5.41 -2.75 -8.80
CA ALA A 227 6.30 -2.93 -7.67
C ALA A 227 7.78 -2.80 -8.09
N ALA A 228 8.16 -3.31 -9.26
CA ALA A 228 9.52 -3.16 -9.79
C ALA A 228 9.85 -1.70 -10.12
N ALA A 229 8.96 -0.99 -10.80
CA ALA A 229 9.16 0.41 -11.16
C ALA A 229 9.19 1.32 -9.93
N ALA A 230 8.29 1.09 -8.98
CA ALA A 230 8.24 1.82 -7.72
C ALA A 230 9.51 1.59 -6.89
N ARG A 231 10.00 0.33 -6.80
CA ARG A 231 11.28 0.01 -6.15
C ARG A 231 12.45 0.77 -6.80
N LYS A 232 12.52 0.77 -8.14
CA LYS A 232 13.58 1.45 -8.92
C LYS A 232 13.63 2.96 -8.62
N GLN A 233 12.48 3.58 -8.40
CA GLN A 233 12.36 5.03 -8.16
C GLN A 233 12.13 5.39 -6.69
N ARG A 234 12.21 4.41 -5.78
CA ARG A 234 12.00 4.58 -4.33
C ARG A 234 10.63 5.19 -3.98
N VAL A 235 9.61 4.82 -4.75
CA VAL A 235 8.22 5.24 -4.56
C VAL A 235 7.48 4.21 -3.69
N ARG A 236 6.73 4.69 -2.71
CA ARG A 236 5.87 3.86 -1.87
C ARG A 236 4.62 3.43 -2.66
N VAL A 237 4.24 2.16 -2.54
CA VAL A 237 2.97 1.63 -3.06
C VAL A 237 2.20 1.03 -1.91
N ASP A 238 0.97 1.51 -1.69
CA ASP A 238 0.04 1.00 -0.70
C ASP A 238 -1.04 0.17 -1.42
N TYR A 239 -1.22 -1.08 -1.00
CA TYR A 239 -2.13 -2.01 -1.64
C TYR A 239 -2.74 -2.98 -0.61
N THR A 240 -3.89 -3.54 -0.94
CA THR A 240 -4.57 -4.57 -0.13
C THR A 240 -4.84 -5.78 -1.01
N GLY A 241 -4.53 -6.97 -0.51
CA GLY A 241 -4.87 -8.24 -1.14
C GLY A 241 -6.19 -8.79 -0.61
N SER A 242 -6.97 -9.45 -1.47
CA SER A 242 -8.18 -10.18 -1.11
C SER A 242 -8.27 -11.48 -1.91
N ALA A 243 -9.30 -12.29 -1.65
CA ALA A 243 -9.61 -13.45 -2.49
C ALA A 243 -9.94 -13.10 -3.96
N TYR A 244 -10.23 -11.81 -4.23
CA TYR A 244 -10.63 -11.28 -5.53
C TYR A 244 -9.48 -10.51 -6.23
N GLY A 245 -8.26 -10.64 -5.71
CA GLY A 245 -7.06 -10.00 -6.26
C GLY A 245 -6.53 -8.86 -5.42
N THR A 246 -5.60 -8.12 -6.00
CA THR A 246 -4.90 -6.98 -5.39
C THR A 246 -5.53 -5.66 -5.81
N TYR A 247 -5.74 -4.78 -4.83
CA TYR A 247 -6.24 -3.42 -5.04
C TYR A 247 -5.17 -2.41 -4.61
N VAL A 248 -4.79 -1.51 -5.51
CA VAL A 248 -3.79 -0.46 -5.26
C VAL A 248 -4.50 0.76 -4.69
N ARG A 249 -4.21 1.08 -3.44
CA ARG A 249 -4.84 2.18 -2.69
C ARG A 249 -4.08 3.48 -2.85
N GLY A 250 -2.77 3.42 -3.04
CA GLY A 250 -1.93 4.60 -3.15
C GLY A 250 -0.60 4.35 -3.83
N ILE A 251 -0.10 5.36 -4.53
CA ILE A 251 1.23 5.38 -5.16
C ILE A 251 1.85 6.74 -4.82
N GLY A 252 3.04 6.74 -4.23
CA GLY A 252 3.75 7.98 -3.85
C GLY A 252 2.96 8.87 -2.88
N TYR A 253 2.29 8.27 -1.90
CA TYR A 253 1.44 8.95 -0.89
C TYR A 253 0.16 9.60 -1.43
N VAL A 254 -0.07 9.61 -2.74
CA VAL A 254 -1.38 9.94 -3.30
C VAL A 254 -2.28 8.72 -3.17
N THR A 255 -3.24 8.81 -2.25
CA THR A 255 -4.16 7.72 -1.91
C THR A 255 -5.55 7.96 -2.49
N GLU A 256 -6.30 6.87 -2.68
CA GLU A 256 -7.73 6.90 -3.00
C GLU A 256 -8.54 7.82 -2.08
N PHE A 257 -9.67 8.29 -2.58
CA PHE A 257 -10.62 9.18 -1.88
C PHE A 257 -10.14 10.59 -1.57
N GLY A 258 -8.86 10.93 -1.82
CA GLY A 258 -8.35 12.27 -1.53
C GLY A 258 -8.86 13.38 -2.46
N PHE A 259 -9.56 13.03 -3.54
CA PHE A 259 -10.22 13.97 -4.46
C PHE A 259 -11.72 13.63 -4.61
N GLY A 260 -12.33 13.09 -3.55
CA GLY A 260 -13.73 12.66 -3.53
C GLY A 260 -13.90 11.15 -3.63
N GLU A 261 -15.12 10.67 -3.38
CA GLU A 261 -15.42 9.24 -3.18
C GLU A 261 -15.19 8.36 -4.42
N LEU A 262 -15.17 8.97 -5.61
CA LEU A 262 -14.92 8.31 -6.89
C LEU A 262 -13.45 8.36 -7.33
N SER A 263 -12.58 8.89 -6.45
CA SER A 263 -11.17 9.07 -6.77
C SER A 263 -10.30 7.89 -6.36
N GLY A 264 -9.37 7.50 -7.21
CA GLY A 264 -8.53 6.32 -6.99
C GLY A 264 -7.57 6.01 -8.13
N TRP A 265 -6.87 4.89 -8.02
CA TRP A 265 -5.89 4.44 -9.00
C TRP A 265 -6.49 3.45 -10.00
N MET A 266 -6.35 3.75 -11.28
CA MET A 266 -6.68 2.84 -12.38
C MET A 266 -5.42 2.48 -13.15
N TYR A 267 -5.46 1.37 -13.87
CA TYR A 267 -4.32 0.92 -14.68
C TYR A 267 -4.76 0.53 -16.08
N THR A 268 -3.84 0.72 -17.02
CA THR A 268 -4.00 0.27 -18.40
C THR A 268 -2.82 -0.61 -18.81
N VAL A 269 -3.08 -1.52 -19.73
CA VAL A 269 -2.04 -2.26 -20.45
C VAL A 269 -2.20 -1.97 -21.94
N ASN A 270 -1.17 -1.39 -22.55
CA ASN A 270 -1.17 -0.93 -23.94
C ASN A 270 -2.36 0.00 -24.26
N GLY A 271 -2.66 0.92 -23.33
CA GLY A 271 -3.72 1.92 -23.48
C GLY A 271 -5.15 1.40 -23.29
N LYS A 272 -5.32 0.14 -22.85
CA LYS A 272 -6.64 -0.44 -22.56
C LYS A 272 -6.80 -0.72 -21.07
N PHE A 273 -7.96 -0.41 -20.51
CA PHE A 273 -8.34 -0.75 -19.14
C PHE A 273 -8.70 -2.25 -19.07
N PRO A 274 -7.97 -3.07 -18.29
CA PRO A 274 -8.31 -4.48 -18.15
C PRO A 274 -9.42 -4.68 -17.11
N ASP A 275 -10.34 -5.61 -17.38
CA ASP A 275 -11.45 -5.97 -16.47
C ASP A 275 -11.04 -6.95 -15.34
N VAL A 276 -9.74 -7.04 -15.06
CA VAL A 276 -9.15 -7.98 -14.08
C VAL A 276 -8.26 -7.25 -13.08
N SER A 277 -7.98 -7.88 -11.95
CA SER A 277 -7.05 -7.30 -10.97
C SER A 277 -5.65 -7.14 -11.56
N VAL A 278 -4.94 -6.13 -11.06
CA VAL A 278 -3.52 -5.88 -11.35
C VAL A 278 -2.62 -7.08 -11.01
N SER A 279 -3.02 -7.96 -10.09
CA SER A 279 -2.31 -9.21 -9.76
C SER A 279 -2.66 -10.39 -10.68
N ASP A 280 -3.68 -10.25 -11.54
CA ASP A 280 -4.12 -11.33 -12.43
C ASP A 280 -3.73 -11.05 -13.89
N ARG A 281 -3.41 -9.80 -14.22
CA ARG A 281 -2.96 -9.40 -15.55
C ARG A 281 -1.49 -9.78 -15.77
N VAL A 282 -1.25 -10.96 -16.33
CA VAL A 282 0.07 -11.39 -16.81
C VAL A 282 0.53 -10.53 -17.99
N LEU A 283 1.80 -10.15 -17.98
CA LEU A 283 2.40 -9.28 -18.98
C LEU A 283 3.26 -10.03 -19.99
N GLU A 284 3.32 -9.48 -21.20
CA GLU A 284 4.21 -9.92 -22.27
C GLU A 284 5.33 -8.90 -22.50
N SER A 285 6.43 -9.35 -23.07
CA SER A 285 7.53 -8.44 -23.38
C SER A 285 7.08 -7.40 -24.43
N GLY A 286 7.32 -6.12 -24.14
CA GLY A 286 6.88 -4.99 -24.95
C GLY A 286 5.63 -4.29 -24.41
N ASP A 287 4.96 -4.85 -23.40
CA ASP A 287 3.80 -4.22 -22.80
C ASP A 287 4.14 -2.89 -22.12
N ALA A 288 3.22 -1.93 -22.24
CA ALA A 288 3.23 -0.65 -21.53
C ALA A 288 2.13 -0.67 -20.46
N VAL A 289 2.52 -0.57 -19.20
CA VAL A 289 1.62 -0.52 -18.04
C VAL A 289 1.59 0.91 -17.50
N GLU A 290 0.42 1.52 -17.46
CA GLU A 290 0.28 2.91 -17.03
C GLU A 290 -0.77 2.99 -15.92
N PHE A 291 -0.38 3.53 -14.77
CA PHE A 291 -1.27 3.83 -13.66
C PHE A 291 -1.67 5.29 -13.71
N ARG A 292 -2.98 5.54 -13.73
CA ARG A 292 -3.56 6.89 -13.77
C ARG A 292 -4.43 7.09 -12.55
N TYR A 293 -4.24 8.21 -11.87
CA TYR A 293 -5.19 8.63 -10.85
C TYR A 293 -6.44 9.20 -11.53
N THR A 294 -7.61 8.77 -11.09
CA THR A 294 -8.91 9.29 -11.53
C THR A 294 -9.52 10.09 -10.39
N CYS A 295 -10.19 11.19 -10.72
CA CYS A 295 -11.11 11.90 -9.82
C CYS A 295 -12.57 11.50 -10.09
N ASP A 296 -12.86 10.84 -11.22
CA ASP A 296 -14.23 10.61 -11.70
C ASP A 296 -14.47 9.17 -12.21
N LEU A 297 -14.03 8.18 -11.43
CA LEU A 297 -14.20 6.75 -11.69
C LEU A 297 -13.85 6.32 -13.13
N GLY A 298 -12.81 6.90 -13.73
CA GLY A 298 -12.30 6.53 -15.05
C GLY A 298 -12.68 7.47 -16.19
N ARG A 299 -13.75 8.26 -16.03
CA ARG A 299 -14.26 9.13 -17.11
C ARG A 299 -13.27 10.22 -17.51
N ASP A 300 -12.51 10.73 -16.55
CA ASP A 300 -11.48 11.76 -16.72
C ASP A 300 -10.14 11.21 -17.23
N VAL A 301 -9.94 9.89 -17.21
CA VAL A 301 -8.72 9.21 -17.68
C VAL A 301 -8.95 8.38 -18.96
N GLY A 302 -10.12 8.53 -19.58
CA GLY A 302 -10.45 7.94 -20.88
C GLY A 302 -11.00 6.50 -20.81
N ASP A 303 -11.51 6.06 -19.66
CA ASP A 303 -12.28 4.83 -19.57
C ASP A 303 -13.71 5.07 -20.06
N ASP A 304 -14.06 4.45 -21.18
CA ASP A 304 -15.37 4.49 -21.84
C ASP A 304 -16.32 3.41 -21.31
N TYR A 305 -16.02 2.77 -20.18
CA TYR A 305 -16.87 1.74 -19.56
C TYR A 305 -18.35 2.14 -19.51
N TYR A 306 -18.65 3.35 -19.02
CA TYR A 306 -20.01 3.85 -18.90
C TYR A 306 -20.69 4.14 -20.25
N ASP A 307 -19.92 4.60 -21.24
CA ASP A 307 -20.45 4.82 -22.59
C ASP A 307 -20.79 3.49 -23.27
N ARG A 308 -19.99 2.44 -23.03
CA ARG A 308 -20.26 1.08 -23.54
C ARG A 308 -21.52 0.48 -22.92
N VAL A 309 -21.69 0.58 -21.61
CA VAL A 309 -22.87 0.04 -20.91
C VAL A 309 -24.13 0.79 -21.35
N ALA A 310 -24.10 2.12 -21.40
CA ALA A 310 -25.24 2.92 -21.86
C ALA A 310 -25.64 2.63 -23.32
N SER A 311 -24.69 2.24 -24.17
CA SER A 311 -24.96 1.85 -25.56
C SER A 311 -25.59 0.46 -25.72
N GLN A 312 -25.38 -0.45 -24.76
CA GLN A 312 -25.96 -1.80 -24.78
C GLN A 312 -27.43 -1.82 -24.33
N ASP A 313 -27.83 -0.85 -23.51
CA ASP A 313 -29.21 -0.67 -23.06
C ASP A 313 -30.06 0.22 -23.98
N ALA A 314 -29.49 0.67 -25.12
CA ALA A 314 -30.25 1.37 -26.13
C ALA A 314 -31.27 0.40 -26.77
N PRO A 315 -32.59 0.71 -26.78
CA PRO A 315 -33.56 -0.15 -27.44
C PRO A 315 -33.19 -0.31 -28.91
N LEU A 316 -33.14 -1.56 -29.38
CA LEU A 316 -32.99 -1.87 -30.80
C LEU A 316 -34.07 -1.11 -31.58
N ALA A 317 -33.64 -0.18 -32.42
CA ALA A 317 -34.50 0.61 -33.31
C ALA A 317 -35.15 -0.25 -34.40
#